data_AF-A0A9X3M7L1-F1
#
_entry.id   AF-A0A9X3M7L1-F1
#
_cell.length_a   1.000
_cell.length_b   1.000
_cell.length_c   1.000
_cell.angle_alpha   90.00
_cell.angle_beta   90.00
_cell.angle_gamma   90.00
#
_symmetry.space_group_name_H-M   'P 1'
#
loop_
_entity.id
_entity.type
_entity.pdbx_description
1 polymer ?
#
loop_
_entity_poly.entity_id
_entity_poly.type
_entity_poly.pdbx_seq_one_letter_code
_entity_poly.pdbx_strand_id
1 'polypeptide(L)'
;MFSEYTSLPADELKRVARQTILPGHGLREQERLHEAHVLVIGAGGLGCPLMQSLAAAGVGEISVIDDDTVDITNIHRQILFGASDVGRPKVDVAGERLRELQPGLRFHGIHGRFTADNAAELLEDVDVLIDGSDTFATKFLAADAAEATGTPLVWGSVLRYRGDVAVWWSGPGADISAEESARGVGMRDLYPSQPDPDSVPDCATAGVLGVTTAVVAGLMATETIKFLRDPDSRAQQVGRLHIYDALSANIQHFNVTADPQRKPVTEIVAEETSSCEADAAQDSRPAAAGEDTAACLLRALADGAAIAIDVREPGEKAIKDLPTFSEYPGYHLPTSVWSEQPELAEQLLESMSSAHGAAEDTVDVVVYCASGKRSANFVERFAKHAAGQGVRLHNLPGGANEHGVGI
;
A
#
# COMPACT_ATOMS: atom_id res chain seq x y z
N MET A 1 -26.43 16.90 -36.05
CA MET A 1 -27.03 15.65 -36.56
C MET A 1 -26.21 14.42 -36.10
N PHE A 2 -25.61 14.43 -34.90
CA PHE A 2 -24.88 13.28 -34.32
C PHE A 2 -25.73 12.47 -33.32
N SER A 3 -26.80 13.08 -32.79
CA SER A 3 -27.66 12.53 -31.73
C SER A 3 -28.43 11.24 -32.12
N GLU A 4 -28.50 10.87 -33.39
CA GLU A 4 -29.19 9.62 -33.81
C GLU A 4 -28.27 8.38 -33.77
N TYR A 5 -26.96 8.56 -33.62
CA TYR A 5 -25.97 7.47 -33.73
C TYR A 5 -25.11 7.28 -32.47
N THR A 6 -25.17 8.21 -31.52
CA THR A 6 -24.45 8.07 -30.26
C THR A 6 -25.11 8.80 -29.08
N SER A 7 -24.95 8.24 -27.88
CA SER A 7 -25.32 8.86 -26.60
C SER A 7 -24.25 9.83 -26.08
N LEU A 8 -23.04 9.83 -26.66
CA LEU A 8 -21.93 10.66 -26.21
C LEU A 8 -22.19 12.15 -26.46
N PRO A 9 -21.91 13.03 -25.48
CA PRO A 9 -21.88 14.47 -25.70
C PRO A 9 -20.93 14.86 -26.83
N ALA A 10 -21.27 15.88 -27.62
CA ALA A 10 -20.49 16.25 -28.81
C ALA A 10 -19.03 16.61 -28.51
N ASP A 11 -18.74 17.23 -27.37
CA ASP A 11 -17.37 17.56 -26.97
C ASP A 11 -16.61 16.34 -26.46
N GLU A 12 -17.30 15.40 -25.80
CA GLU A 12 -16.72 14.12 -25.41
C GLU A 12 -16.35 13.29 -26.64
N LEU A 13 -17.25 13.20 -27.62
CA LEU A 13 -16.99 12.55 -28.90
C LEU A 13 -15.74 13.09 -29.59
N LYS A 14 -15.50 14.41 -29.56
CA LYS A 14 -14.27 15.01 -30.10
C LYS A 14 -13.04 14.61 -29.30
N ARG A 15 -13.14 14.58 -27.97
CA ARG A 15 -12.04 14.24 -27.06
C ARG A 15 -11.53 12.82 -27.28
N VAL A 16 -12.46 11.87 -27.44
CA VAL A 16 -12.17 10.43 -27.60
C VAL A 16 -12.11 9.97 -29.06
N ALA A 17 -12.21 10.88 -30.04
CA ALA A 17 -12.27 10.54 -31.47
C ALA A 17 -11.10 9.66 -31.96
N ARG A 18 -9.90 9.80 -31.36
CA ARG A 18 -8.71 9.02 -31.74
C ARG A 18 -8.70 7.60 -31.18
N GLN A 19 -9.37 7.34 -30.07
CA GLN A 19 -9.51 5.98 -29.55
C GLN A 19 -10.67 5.25 -30.23
N THR A 20 -11.73 5.95 -30.64
CA THR A 20 -12.89 5.34 -31.33
C THR A 20 -12.60 4.78 -32.73
N ILE A 21 -11.44 5.09 -33.30
CA ILE A 21 -11.00 4.54 -34.61
C ILE A 21 -10.22 3.23 -34.48
N LEU A 22 -9.87 2.82 -33.26
CA LEU A 22 -9.09 1.60 -33.03
C LEU A 22 -9.97 0.38 -33.30
N PRO A 23 -9.46 -0.66 -33.99
CA PRO A 23 -10.20 -1.90 -34.19
C PRO A 23 -10.67 -2.50 -32.86
N GLY A 24 -11.96 -2.77 -32.77
CA GLY A 24 -12.60 -3.28 -31.57
C GLY A 24 -12.98 -2.21 -30.55
N HIS A 25 -12.48 -0.98 -30.61
CA HIS A 25 -12.80 0.09 -29.65
C HIS A 25 -13.58 1.19 -30.37
N GLY A 26 -14.75 0.86 -30.92
CA GLY A 26 -15.58 1.79 -31.68
C GLY A 26 -16.44 2.68 -30.77
N LEU A 27 -17.45 3.33 -31.36
CA LEU A 27 -18.39 4.18 -30.63
C LEU A 27 -19.15 3.40 -29.55
N ARG A 28 -19.59 2.17 -29.84
CA ARG A 28 -20.33 1.34 -28.89
C ARG A 28 -19.52 1.03 -27.63
N GLU A 29 -18.26 0.67 -27.81
CA GLU A 29 -17.34 0.39 -26.70
C GLU A 29 -17.05 1.65 -25.89
N GLN A 30 -16.95 2.80 -26.56
CA GLN A 30 -16.78 4.08 -25.90
C GLN A 30 -18.00 4.51 -25.09
N GLU A 31 -19.21 4.27 -25.61
CA GLU A 31 -20.47 4.55 -24.90
C GLU A 31 -20.56 3.72 -23.63
N ARG A 32 -20.18 2.44 -23.67
CA ARG A 32 -20.09 1.60 -22.48
C ARG A 32 -19.14 2.18 -21.43
N LEU A 33 -17.97 2.68 -21.84
CA LEU A 33 -17.06 3.35 -20.91
C LEU A 33 -17.72 4.61 -20.31
N HIS A 34 -18.39 5.41 -21.14
CA HIS A 34 -19.05 6.63 -20.70
C HIS A 34 -20.30 6.40 -19.83
N GLU A 35 -20.90 5.22 -19.91
CA GLU A 35 -22.00 4.80 -19.05
C GLU A 35 -21.50 4.15 -17.75
N ALA A 36 -20.27 3.64 -17.74
CA ALA A 36 -19.72 2.90 -16.61
C ALA A 36 -19.43 3.76 -15.37
N HIS A 37 -19.65 3.15 -14.21
CA HIS A 37 -19.32 3.64 -12.88
C HIS A 37 -18.26 2.75 -12.22
N VAL A 38 -17.15 3.37 -11.81
CA VAL A 38 -16.11 2.69 -11.03
C VAL A 38 -15.97 3.32 -9.65
N LEU A 39 -15.72 2.48 -8.64
CA LEU A 39 -15.31 2.91 -7.30
C LEU A 39 -13.82 2.63 -7.12
N VAL A 40 -13.04 3.66 -6.78
CA VAL A 40 -11.61 3.56 -6.50
C VAL A 40 -11.36 3.72 -5.01
N ILE A 41 -10.76 2.71 -4.39
CA ILE A 41 -10.24 2.80 -3.02
C ILE A 41 -8.82 3.34 -3.07
N GLY A 42 -8.60 4.50 -2.46
CA GLY A 42 -7.30 5.14 -2.35
C GLY A 42 -6.93 6.01 -3.55
N ALA A 43 -6.71 7.30 -3.29
CA ALA A 43 -6.16 8.29 -4.20
C ALA A 43 -4.63 8.40 -4.06
N GLY A 44 -3.96 7.26 -3.82
CA GLY A 44 -2.53 7.16 -3.57
C GLY A 44 -1.66 7.00 -4.83
N GLY A 45 -0.50 6.35 -4.68
CA GLY A 45 0.48 6.18 -5.77
C GLY A 45 -0.01 5.31 -6.92
N LEU A 46 -0.95 4.39 -6.66
CA LEU A 46 -1.67 3.62 -7.68
C LEU A 46 -2.91 4.38 -8.20
N GLY A 47 -3.75 4.86 -7.28
CA GLY A 47 -5.01 5.53 -7.62
C GLY A 47 -4.82 6.78 -8.50
N CYS A 48 -3.82 7.61 -8.21
CA CYS A 48 -3.56 8.85 -8.96
C CYS A 48 -3.39 8.62 -10.49
N PRO A 49 -2.38 7.85 -10.95
CA PRO A 49 -2.21 7.57 -12.37
C PRO A 49 -3.36 6.74 -12.97
N LEU A 50 -3.98 5.86 -12.18
CA LEU A 50 -5.13 5.07 -12.63
C LEU A 50 -6.33 5.95 -12.97
N MET A 51 -6.75 6.82 -12.06
CA MET A 51 -7.92 7.69 -12.26
C MET A 51 -7.69 8.67 -13.41
N GLN A 52 -6.47 9.20 -13.55
CA GLN A 52 -6.10 10.03 -14.71
C GLN A 52 -6.31 9.27 -16.02
N SER A 53 -5.89 8.01 -16.06
CA SER A 53 -6.02 7.15 -17.24
C SER A 53 -7.49 6.82 -17.54
N LEU A 54 -8.30 6.53 -16.52
CA LEU A 54 -9.72 6.22 -16.69
C LEU A 54 -10.53 7.44 -17.16
N ALA A 55 -10.32 8.61 -16.55
CA ALA A 55 -10.95 9.86 -17.00
C ALA A 55 -10.48 10.24 -18.41
N ALA A 56 -9.18 10.13 -18.70
CA ALA A 56 -8.65 10.36 -20.04
C ALA A 56 -9.27 9.40 -21.07
N ALA A 57 -9.51 8.14 -20.71
CA ALA A 57 -10.18 7.15 -21.56
C ALA A 57 -11.70 7.34 -21.67
N GLY A 58 -12.32 8.21 -20.87
CA GLY A 58 -13.74 8.53 -20.95
C GLY A 58 -14.65 7.60 -20.16
N VAL A 59 -14.15 7.06 -19.03
CA VAL A 59 -15.04 6.47 -18.02
C VAL A 59 -16.02 7.54 -17.51
N GLY A 60 -17.31 7.22 -17.50
CA GLY A 60 -18.38 8.19 -17.25
C GLY A 60 -18.46 8.69 -15.83
N GLU A 61 -18.24 7.78 -14.88
CA GLU A 61 -18.44 8.01 -13.47
C GLU A 61 -17.33 7.37 -12.64
N ILE A 62 -16.70 8.18 -11.78
CA ILE A 62 -15.62 7.76 -10.89
C ILE A 62 -15.96 8.22 -9.47
N SER A 63 -16.22 7.25 -8.62
CA SER A 63 -16.29 7.44 -7.17
C SER A 63 -14.95 7.12 -6.55
N VAL A 64 -14.52 7.90 -5.55
CA VAL A 64 -13.22 7.72 -4.89
C VAL A 64 -13.40 7.81 -3.39
N ILE A 65 -12.89 6.83 -2.66
CA ILE A 65 -12.85 6.84 -1.20
C ILE A 65 -11.40 6.87 -0.71
N ASP A 66 -11.05 7.91 0.05
CA ASP A 66 -9.73 8.12 0.65
C ASP A 66 -9.89 9.08 1.84
N ASP A 67 -9.26 8.78 2.98
CA ASP A 67 -9.34 9.57 4.22
C ASP A 67 -8.19 10.57 4.39
N ASP A 68 -7.19 10.55 3.52
CA ASP A 68 -5.99 11.37 3.66
C ASP A 68 -6.12 12.76 3.02
N THR A 69 -5.20 13.62 3.44
CA THR A 69 -4.84 14.87 2.76
C THR A 69 -3.58 14.72 1.91
N VAL A 70 -3.39 15.60 0.94
CA VAL A 70 -2.15 15.66 0.14
C VAL A 70 -0.96 16.00 1.03
N ASP A 71 0.10 15.20 0.94
CA ASP A 71 1.34 15.38 1.71
C ASP A 71 2.56 15.54 0.78
N ILE A 72 3.47 16.45 1.16
CA ILE A 72 4.67 16.77 0.37
C ILE A 72 5.60 15.55 0.18
N THR A 73 5.63 14.64 1.15
CA THR A 73 6.40 13.39 1.08
C THR A 73 5.81 12.38 0.11
N ASN A 74 4.62 12.64 -0.45
CA ASN A 74 3.90 11.69 -1.31
C ASN A 74 3.76 12.16 -2.76
N ILE A 75 3.88 13.46 -3.05
CA ILE A 75 3.70 13.99 -4.42
C ILE A 75 4.70 13.43 -5.45
N HIS A 76 5.84 12.86 -5.01
CA HIS A 76 6.80 12.22 -5.91
C HIS A 76 6.25 10.93 -6.57
N ARG A 77 5.17 10.35 -6.03
CA ARG A 77 4.49 9.15 -6.55
C ARG A 77 2.99 9.35 -6.78
N GLN A 78 2.38 10.35 -6.14
CA GLN A 78 0.97 10.73 -6.30
C GLN A 78 0.83 11.85 -7.35
N ILE A 79 1.13 11.51 -8.60
CA ILE A 79 1.28 12.47 -9.71
C ILE A 79 -0.02 13.12 -10.21
N LEU A 80 -1.10 13.07 -9.43
CA LEU A 80 -2.32 13.86 -9.63
C LEU A 80 -2.26 15.18 -8.85
N PHE A 81 -1.44 15.24 -7.80
CA PHE A 81 -1.36 16.35 -6.87
C PHE A 81 -0.09 17.17 -7.06
N GLY A 82 -0.15 18.46 -6.71
CA GLY A 82 1.01 19.35 -6.69
C GLY A 82 1.37 19.83 -5.29
N ALA A 83 2.52 20.49 -5.17
CA ALA A 83 2.94 21.12 -3.91
C ALA A 83 1.95 22.19 -3.40
N SER A 84 1.21 22.84 -4.30
CA SER A 84 0.15 23.79 -3.95
C SER A 84 -1.08 23.15 -3.32
N ASP A 85 -1.21 21.82 -3.44
CA ASP A 85 -2.37 21.07 -2.96
C ASP A 85 -2.16 20.50 -1.55
N VAL A 86 -0.95 20.62 -0.97
CA VAL A 86 -0.60 20.08 0.34
C VAL A 86 -1.57 20.56 1.44
N GLY A 87 -2.05 19.61 2.25
CA GLY A 87 -3.01 19.84 3.33
C GLY A 87 -4.48 19.81 2.89
N ARG A 88 -4.77 19.74 1.58
CA ARG A 88 -6.15 19.59 1.09
C ARG A 88 -6.55 18.11 1.06
N PRO A 89 -7.84 17.76 1.27
CA PRO A 89 -8.32 16.38 1.11
C PRO A 89 -8.00 15.86 -0.30
N LYS A 90 -7.45 14.65 -0.40
CA LYS A 90 -7.03 14.07 -1.70
C LYS A 90 -8.21 13.94 -2.66
N VAL A 91 -9.39 13.53 -2.16
CA VAL A 91 -10.60 13.33 -2.96
C VAL A 91 -11.10 14.62 -3.62
N ASP A 92 -10.97 15.76 -2.94
CA ASP A 92 -11.38 17.06 -3.48
C ASP A 92 -10.48 17.48 -4.63
N VAL A 93 -9.16 17.41 -4.42
CA VAL A 93 -8.16 17.74 -5.44
C VAL A 93 -8.28 16.80 -6.64
N ALA A 94 -8.49 15.50 -6.39
CA ALA A 94 -8.69 14.53 -7.46
C ALA A 94 -9.89 14.91 -8.34
N GLY A 95 -11.03 15.25 -7.74
CA GLY A 95 -12.22 15.65 -8.48
C GLY A 95 -12.04 16.93 -9.30
N GLU A 96 -11.25 17.89 -8.83
CA GLU A 96 -10.89 19.08 -9.62
C GLU A 96 -10.06 18.71 -10.85
N ARG A 97 -8.98 17.96 -10.64
CA ARG A 97 -8.02 17.59 -11.70
C ARG A 97 -8.60 16.67 -12.75
N LEU A 98 -9.41 15.69 -12.35
CA LEU A 98 -10.01 14.74 -13.28
C LEU A 98 -11.06 15.42 -14.18
N ARG A 99 -11.78 16.43 -13.68
CA ARG A 99 -12.69 17.24 -14.50
C ARG A 99 -11.95 18.15 -15.47
N GLU A 100 -10.70 18.54 -15.20
CA GLU A 100 -9.86 19.22 -16.20
C GLU A 100 -9.54 18.28 -17.39
N LEU A 101 -9.39 16.97 -17.14
CA LEU A 101 -9.15 15.96 -18.19
C LEU A 101 -10.43 15.57 -18.95
N GLN A 102 -11.55 15.44 -18.24
CA GLN A 102 -12.87 15.10 -18.77
C GLN A 102 -13.92 16.02 -18.15
N PRO A 103 -14.25 17.17 -18.78
CA PRO A 103 -15.19 18.15 -18.22
C PRO A 103 -16.59 17.62 -17.89
N GLY A 104 -17.03 16.55 -18.57
CA GLY A 104 -18.32 15.89 -18.33
C GLY A 104 -18.28 14.74 -17.31
N LEU A 105 -17.15 14.50 -16.63
CA LEU A 105 -17.00 13.41 -15.67
C LEU A 105 -17.94 13.59 -14.47
N ARG A 106 -18.73 12.56 -14.17
CA ARG A 106 -19.44 12.46 -12.90
C ARG A 106 -18.46 11.95 -11.85
N PHE A 107 -18.00 12.84 -10.98
CA PHE A 107 -17.03 12.50 -9.94
C PHE A 107 -17.66 12.66 -8.56
N HIS A 108 -17.51 11.61 -7.75
CA HIS A 108 -17.95 11.59 -6.35
C HIS A 108 -16.76 11.29 -5.42
N GLY A 109 -16.35 12.30 -4.64
CA GLY A 109 -15.28 12.14 -3.65
C GLY A 109 -15.85 11.86 -2.27
N ILE A 110 -15.39 10.79 -1.63
CA ILE A 110 -15.79 10.34 -0.30
C ILE A 110 -14.58 10.47 0.62
N HIS A 111 -14.57 11.51 1.45
CA HIS A 111 -13.52 11.68 2.45
C HIS A 111 -13.78 10.75 3.64
N GLY A 112 -13.16 9.57 3.62
CA GLY A 112 -13.41 8.52 4.61
C GLY A 112 -12.68 7.22 4.28
N ARG A 113 -12.80 6.24 5.19
CA ARG A 113 -12.21 4.91 5.01
C ARG A 113 -13.22 3.93 4.41
N PHE A 114 -12.73 3.04 3.56
CA PHE A 114 -13.49 1.85 3.16
C PHE A 114 -13.53 0.85 4.33
N THR A 115 -14.72 0.51 4.81
CA THR A 115 -14.93 -0.32 6.00
C THR A 115 -16.00 -1.38 5.73
N ALA A 116 -16.07 -2.42 6.56
CA ALA A 116 -17.12 -3.44 6.45
C ALA A 116 -18.53 -2.84 6.54
N ASP A 117 -18.70 -1.78 7.36
CA ASP A 117 -19.99 -1.14 7.59
C ASP A 117 -20.52 -0.37 6.38
N ASN A 118 -19.63 0.16 5.52
CA ASN A 118 -20.02 0.97 4.36
C ASN A 118 -19.82 0.26 3.01
N ALA A 119 -19.05 -0.83 2.97
CA ALA A 119 -18.67 -1.50 1.74
C ALA A 119 -19.85 -1.94 0.87
N ALA A 120 -20.90 -2.53 1.47
CA ALA A 120 -22.07 -2.99 0.72
C ALA A 120 -22.79 -1.83 0.02
N GLU A 121 -23.07 -0.75 0.75
CA GLU A 121 -23.74 0.45 0.22
C GLU A 121 -22.90 1.13 -0.85
N LEU A 122 -21.59 1.24 -0.64
CA LEU A 122 -20.67 1.87 -1.60
C LEU A 122 -20.54 1.09 -2.92
N LEU A 123 -20.81 -0.22 -2.91
CA LEU A 123 -20.74 -1.07 -4.09
C LEU A 123 -22.06 -1.19 -4.84
N GLU A 124 -23.14 -0.57 -4.35
CA GLU A 124 -24.40 -0.46 -5.10
C GLU A 124 -24.17 0.31 -6.40
N ASP A 125 -24.68 -0.24 -7.50
CA ASP A 125 -24.56 0.33 -8.86
C ASP A 125 -23.10 0.62 -9.31
N VAL A 126 -22.11 -0.06 -8.73
CA VAL A 126 -20.70 -0.01 -9.18
C VAL A 126 -20.44 -1.13 -10.18
N ASP A 127 -19.97 -0.80 -11.37
CA ASP A 127 -19.61 -1.80 -12.40
C ASP A 127 -18.29 -2.51 -12.08
N VAL A 128 -17.31 -1.78 -11.50
CA VAL A 128 -16.00 -2.30 -11.13
C VAL A 128 -15.48 -1.59 -9.88
N LEU A 129 -15.11 -2.36 -8.86
CA LEU A 129 -14.31 -1.92 -7.72
C LEU A 129 -12.83 -1.94 -8.10
N ILE A 130 -12.07 -0.93 -7.70
CA ILE A 130 -10.64 -0.82 -7.96
C ILE A 130 -9.91 -0.59 -6.63
N ASP A 131 -9.03 -1.52 -6.26
CA ASP A 131 -8.20 -1.41 -5.07
C ASP A 131 -6.83 -0.78 -5.39
N GLY A 132 -6.71 0.51 -5.09
CA GLY A 132 -5.46 1.28 -5.11
C GLY A 132 -4.87 1.54 -3.72
N SER A 133 -5.36 0.86 -2.68
CA SER A 133 -4.89 1.01 -1.29
C SER A 133 -3.49 0.42 -1.09
N ASP A 134 -2.85 0.76 0.02
CA ASP A 134 -1.49 0.32 0.36
C ASP A 134 -1.42 -0.57 1.62
N THR A 135 -2.56 -0.95 2.20
CA THR A 135 -2.62 -1.84 3.38
C THR A 135 -3.27 -3.18 3.04
N PHE A 136 -2.69 -4.28 3.52
CA PHE A 136 -3.27 -5.62 3.31
C PHE A 136 -4.69 -5.74 3.84
N ALA A 137 -4.99 -5.15 5.01
CA ALA A 137 -6.32 -5.17 5.58
C ALA A 137 -7.38 -4.62 4.61
N THR A 138 -7.11 -3.47 3.97
CA THR A 138 -8.02 -2.91 2.97
C THR A 138 -8.11 -3.78 1.72
N LYS A 139 -7.00 -4.40 1.27
CA LYS A 139 -7.03 -5.30 0.09
C LYS A 139 -7.92 -6.51 0.31
N PHE A 140 -7.81 -7.14 1.48
CA PHE A 140 -8.62 -8.29 1.85
C PHE A 140 -10.09 -7.90 2.03
N LEU A 141 -10.36 -6.79 2.72
CA LEU A 141 -11.73 -6.27 2.84
C LEU A 141 -12.36 -5.93 1.48
N ALA A 142 -11.61 -5.30 0.58
CA ALA A 142 -12.08 -4.99 -0.78
C ALA A 142 -12.40 -6.25 -1.58
N ALA A 143 -11.57 -7.29 -1.48
CA ALA A 143 -11.82 -8.58 -2.11
C ALA A 143 -13.05 -9.30 -1.55
N ASP A 144 -13.25 -9.23 -0.23
CA ASP A 144 -14.40 -9.83 0.44
C ASP A 144 -15.69 -9.13 0.08
N ALA A 145 -15.68 -7.79 0.09
CA ALA A 145 -16.80 -6.98 -0.32
C ALA A 145 -17.18 -7.22 -1.78
N ALA A 146 -16.18 -7.26 -2.67
CA ALA A 146 -16.36 -7.56 -4.09
C ALA A 146 -17.00 -8.96 -4.30
N GLU A 147 -16.50 -9.99 -3.63
CA GLU A 147 -17.05 -11.34 -3.75
C GLU A 147 -18.46 -11.45 -3.15
N ALA A 148 -18.72 -10.83 -1.99
CA ALA A 148 -20.03 -10.89 -1.34
C ALA A 148 -21.12 -10.18 -2.17
N THR A 149 -20.77 -9.08 -2.84
CA THR A 149 -21.68 -8.28 -3.66
C THR A 149 -21.77 -8.77 -5.11
N GLY A 150 -20.78 -9.53 -5.58
CA GLY A 150 -20.65 -9.93 -6.98
C GLY A 150 -19.99 -8.86 -7.87
N THR A 151 -19.50 -7.77 -7.28
CA THR A 151 -18.84 -6.68 -8.00
C THR A 151 -17.44 -7.11 -8.43
N PRO A 152 -17.08 -6.99 -9.73
CA PRO A 152 -15.72 -7.24 -10.20
C PRO A 152 -14.69 -6.35 -9.50
N LEU A 153 -13.53 -6.91 -9.17
CA LEU A 153 -12.42 -6.21 -8.52
C LEU A 153 -11.19 -6.16 -9.44
N VAL A 154 -10.72 -4.96 -9.74
CA VAL A 154 -9.37 -4.73 -10.27
C VAL A 154 -8.44 -4.47 -9.10
N TRP A 155 -7.54 -5.41 -8.85
CA TRP A 155 -6.65 -5.39 -7.71
C TRP A 155 -5.22 -5.05 -8.15
N GLY A 156 -4.58 -4.16 -7.40
CA GLY A 156 -3.17 -3.81 -7.61
C GLY A 156 -2.39 -3.80 -6.30
N SER A 157 -1.14 -4.26 -6.34
CA SER A 157 -0.22 -4.18 -5.21
C SER A 157 1.17 -3.79 -5.70
N VAL A 158 1.92 -3.02 -4.91
CA VAL A 158 3.30 -2.61 -5.24
C VAL A 158 4.15 -2.71 -3.98
N LEU A 159 5.37 -3.22 -4.14
CA LEU A 159 6.38 -3.19 -3.11
C LEU A 159 7.75 -2.97 -3.77
N ARG A 160 8.45 -1.90 -3.37
CA ARG A 160 9.77 -1.52 -3.91
C ARG A 160 9.76 -1.33 -5.44
N TYR A 161 10.19 -2.35 -6.18
CA TYR A 161 10.36 -2.37 -7.64
C TYR A 161 9.42 -3.36 -8.33
N ARG A 162 8.55 -4.04 -7.59
CA ARG A 162 7.62 -5.03 -8.12
C ARG A 162 6.18 -4.57 -7.93
N GLY A 163 5.32 -4.89 -8.88
CA GLY A 163 3.88 -4.77 -8.66
C GLY A 163 3.09 -5.87 -9.35
N ASP A 164 1.96 -6.19 -8.74
CA ASP A 164 1.09 -7.29 -9.12
C ASP A 164 -0.29 -6.71 -9.47
N VAL A 165 -0.91 -7.19 -10.55
CA VAL A 165 -2.23 -6.74 -11.04
C VAL A 165 -3.08 -7.94 -11.42
N ALA A 166 -4.34 -7.95 -11.00
CA ALA A 166 -5.29 -8.98 -11.41
C ALA A 166 -6.72 -8.43 -11.48
N VAL A 167 -7.54 -9.09 -12.30
CA VAL A 167 -8.99 -8.91 -12.25
C VAL A 167 -9.59 -10.13 -11.57
N TRP A 168 -10.33 -9.89 -10.50
CA TRP A 168 -11.07 -10.88 -9.76
C TRP A 168 -12.56 -10.67 -10.00
N TRP A 169 -13.28 -11.74 -10.22
CA TRP A 169 -14.74 -11.69 -10.28
C TRP A 169 -15.26 -13.04 -9.82
N SER A 170 -15.98 -13.03 -8.71
CA SER A 170 -16.57 -14.20 -8.09
C SER A 170 -17.82 -13.81 -7.30
N GLY A 171 -18.60 -14.79 -6.88
CA GLY A 171 -19.84 -14.55 -6.15
C GLY A 171 -21.04 -14.33 -7.07
N PRO A 172 -22.09 -13.65 -6.59
CA PRO A 172 -23.33 -13.45 -7.34
C PRO A 172 -23.09 -12.80 -8.72
N GLY A 173 -23.72 -13.33 -9.77
CA GLY A 173 -23.65 -12.74 -11.11
C GLY A 173 -22.31 -12.93 -11.84
N ALA A 174 -21.31 -13.57 -11.24
CA ALA A 174 -20.07 -13.93 -11.91
C ALA A 174 -20.32 -15.03 -12.95
N ASP A 175 -20.46 -14.63 -14.22
CA ASP A 175 -20.66 -15.53 -15.36
C ASP A 175 -19.36 -15.61 -16.19
N ILE A 176 -18.50 -16.56 -15.81
CA ILE A 176 -17.15 -16.72 -16.38
C ILE A 176 -16.82 -18.13 -16.83
N SER A 177 -17.82 -19.02 -16.89
CA SER A 177 -17.67 -20.27 -17.63
C SER A 177 -18.99 -20.73 -18.25
N ALA A 178 -18.88 -21.47 -19.36
CA ALA A 178 -20.00 -22.18 -19.99
C ALA A 178 -20.53 -23.37 -19.16
N GLU A 179 -20.03 -23.55 -17.93
CA GLU A 179 -20.49 -24.56 -16.98
C GLU A 179 -21.31 -23.86 -15.90
N GLU A 180 -22.56 -24.28 -15.71
CA GLU A 180 -23.60 -23.72 -14.82
C GLU A 180 -23.21 -23.60 -13.31
N SER A 181 -21.94 -23.83 -12.93
CA SER A 181 -21.45 -23.97 -11.56
C SER A 181 -20.17 -23.20 -11.21
N ALA A 182 -19.54 -22.41 -12.10
CA ALA A 182 -18.32 -21.70 -11.71
C ALA A 182 -18.66 -20.41 -10.94
N ARG A 183 -18.52 -20.44 -9.61
CA ARG A 183 -18.59 -19.28 -8.68
C ARG A 183 -17.63 -18.12 -8.99
N GLY A 184 -16.87 -18.22 -10.09
CA GLY A 184 -15.79 -17.32 -10.44
C GLY A 184 -14.49 -17.51 -9.67
N VAL A 185 -13.53 -16.63 -9.96
CA VAL A 185 -12.19 -16.61 -9.35
C VAL A 185 -12.02 -15.32 -8.56
N GLY A 186 -11.84 -15.46 -7.25
CA GLY A 186 -11.65 -14.36 -6.30
C GLY A 186 -10.20 -14.28 -5.82
N MET A 187 -9.81 -13.15 -5.24
CA MET A 187 -8.45 -12.97 -4.69
C MET A 187 -8.10 -14.05 -3.65
N ARG A 188 -9.09 -14.49 -2.85
CA ARG A 188 -8.89 -15.53 -1.83
C ARG A 188 -8.58 -16.92 -2.40
N ASP A 189 -8.77 -17.15 -3.70
CA ASP A 189 -8.31 -18.37 -4.36
C ASP A 189 -6.79 -18.43 -4.47
N LEU A 190 -6.13 -17.26 -4.52
CA LEU A 190 -4.67 -17.14 -4.52
C LEU A 190 -4.11 -16.87 -3.12
N TYR A 191 -4.80 -16.03 -2.34
CA TYR A 191 -4.40 -15.60 -1.00
C TYR A 191 -5.49 -15.94 0.02
N PRO A 192 -5.53 -17.17 0.55
CA PRO A 192 -6.66 -17.64 1.38
C PRO A 192 -6.86 -16.88 2.68
N SER A 193 -5.77 -16.42 3.30
CA SER A 193 -5.76 -15.74 4.59
C SER A 193 -4.91 -14.48 4.53
N GLN A 194 -5.33 -13.44 5.26
CA GLN A 194 -4.53 -12.24 5.43
C GLN A 194 -3.18 -12.59 6.09
N PRO A 195 -2.05 -12.10 5.54
CA PRO A 195 -0.76 -12.26 6.20
C PRO A 195 -0.73 -11.45 7.50
N ASP A 196 0.05 -11.90 8.47
CA ASP A 196 0.29 -11.16 9.73
C ASP A 196 0.77 -9.73 9.39
N PRO A 197 0.17 -8.66 9.96
CA PRO A 197 0.61 -7.27 9.74
C PRO A 197 2.12 -7.08 9.95
N ASP A 198 2.71 -7.90 10.80
CA ASP A 198 4.12 -7.82 11.14
C ASP A 198 5.06 -8.55 10.17
N SER A 199 4.51 -9.36 9.26
CA SER A 199 5.27 -10.24 8.35
C SER A 199 5.74 -9.55 7.06
N VAL A 200 5.06 -8.48 6.62
CA VAL A 200 5.40 -7.76 5.38
C VAL A 200 5.39 -6.25 5.63
N PRO A 201 6.51 -5.54 5.38
CA PRO A 201 6.55 -4.09 5.56
C PRO A 201 5.67 -3.36 4.53
N ASP A 202 5.01 -2.29 4.96
CA ASP A 202 4.23 -1.41 4.08
C ASP A 202 5.10 -0.58 3.12
N CYS A 203 4.47 0.09 2.15
CA CYS A 203 5.18 0.93 1.18
C CYS A 203 5.95 2.09 1.82
N ALA A 204 5.43 2.64 2.93
CA ALA A 204 6.06 3.73 3.66
C ALA A 204 7.39 3.29 4.30
N THR A 205 7.44 2.07 4.82
CA THR A 205 8.61 1.49 5.50
C THR A 205 9.57 0.81 4.52
N ALA A 206 9.05 0.12 3.51
CA ALA A 206 9.86 -0.61 2.53
C ALA A 206 10.41 0.26 1.40
N GLY A 207 9.81 1.44 1.20
CA GLY A 207 10.04 2.31 0.05
C GLY A 207 9.36 1.80 -1.22
N VAL A 208 8.98 2.73 -2.09
CA VAL A 208 8.38 2.41 -3.39
C VAL A 208 8.85 3.40 -4.46
N LEU A 209 9.24 2.88 -5.63
CA LEU A 209 9.61 3.70 -6.76
C LEU A 209 8.34 4.22 -7.46
N GLY A 210 8.17 5.54 -7.55
CA GLY A 210 6.95 6.16 -8.10
C GLY A 210 6.66 5.81 -9.56
N VAL A 211 7.68 5.56 -10.39
CA VAL A 211 7.44 5.07 -11.77
C VAL A 211 6.90 3.64 -11.78
N THR A 212 7.28 2.80 -10.82
CA THR A 212 6.71 1.45 -10.67
C THR A 212 5.21 1.54 -10.39
N THR A 213 4.78 2.44 -9.50
CA THR A 213 3.34 2.61 -9.21
C THR A 213 2.59 3.12 -10.44
N ALA A 214 3.18 4.02 -11.22
CA ALA A 214 2.58 4.52 -12.46
C ALA A 214 2.41 3.42 -13.53
N VAL A 215 3.40 2.55 -13.71
CA VAL A 215 3.30 1.41 -14.65
C VAL A 215 2.21 0.44 -14.21
N VAL A 216 2.20 0.08 -12.93
CA VAL A 216 1.21 -0.86 -12.36
C VAL A 216 -0.20 -0.28 -12.46
N ALA A 217 -0.38 1.00 -12.16
CA ALA A 217 -1.66 1.69 -12.34
C ALA A 217 -2.09 1.76 -13.81
N GLY A 218 -1.16 1.91 -14.76
CA GLY A 218 -1.45 1.83 -16.19
C GLY A 218 -1.93 0.44 -16.62
N LEU A 219 -1.35 -0.62 -16.04
CA LEU A 219 -1.83 -2.00 -16.25
C LEU A 219 -3.23 -2.20 -15.65
N MET A 220 -3.47 -1.72 -14.42
CA MET A 220 -4.80 -1.76 -13.79
C MET A 220 -5.85 -1.01 -14.63
N ALA A 221 -5.54 0.21 -15.08
CA ALA A 221 -6.43 0.99 -15.95
C ALA A 221 -6.69 0.27 -17.28
N THR A 222 -5.67 -0.36 -17.87
CA THR A 222 -5.81 -1.16 -19.08
C THR A 222 -6.78 -2.34 -18.88
N GLU A 223 -6.63 -3.08 -17.79
CA GLU A 223 -7.53 -4.19 -17.47
C GLU A 223 -8.96 -3.73 -17.17
N THR A 224 -9.11 -2.60 -16.46
CA THR A 224 -10.41 -1.96 -16.19
C THR A 224 -11.11 -1.59 -17.49
N ILE A 225 -10.43 -0.88 -18.39
CA ILE A 225 -11.00 -0.43 -19.67
C ILE A 225 -11.40 -1.63 -20.53
N LYS A 226 -10.54 -2.65 -20.62
CA LYS A 226 -10.84 -3.90 -21.34
C LYS A 226 -12.09 -4.58 -20.78
N PHE A 227 -12.23 -4.64 -19.45
CA PHE A 227 -13.33 -5.31 -18.77
C PHE A 227 -14.67 -4.58 -18.97
N LEU A 228 -14.66 -3.24 -18.89
CA LEU A 228 -15.86 -2.42 -19.07
C LEU A 228 -16.35 -2.40 -20.52
N ARG A 229 -15.43 -2.23 -21.48
CA ARG A 229 -15.80 -1.99 -22.88
C ARG A 229 -16.40 -3.20 -23.59
N ASP A 230 -16.03 -4.41 -23.19
CA ASP A 230 -16.37 -5.64 -23.91
C ASP A 230 -16.72 -6.80 -22.96
N PRO A 231 -18.02 -6.94 -22.61
CA PRO A 231 -18.51 -8.00 -21.73
C PRO A 231 -18.16 -9.42 -22.19
N ASP A 232 -18.09 -9.66 -23.50
CA ASP A 232 -17.84 -10.99 -24.06
C ASP A 232 -16.38 -11.45 -23.84
N SER A 233 -15.48 -10.50 -23.55
CA SER A 233 -14.06 -10.77 -23.30
C SER A 233 -13.69 -10.92 -21.82
N ARG A 234 -14.62 -10.61 -20.90
CA ARG A 234 -14.36 -10.55 -19.44
C ARG A 234 -13.79 -11.85 -18.88
N ALA A 235 -14.34 -13.00 -19.30
CA ALA A 235 -13.89 -14.31 -18.86
C ALA A 235 -12.41 -14.60 -19.14
N GLN A 236 -11.81 -13.94 -20.13
CA GLN A 236 -10.38 -14.11 -20.46
C GLN A 236 -9.44 -13.29 -19.56
N GLN A 237 -9.98 -12.33 -18.82
CA GLN A 237 -9.22 -11.45 -17.92
C GLN A 237 -9.25 -11.95 -16.48
N VAL A 238 -10.37 -12.56 -16.07
CA VAL A 238 -10.56 -12.98 -14.68
C VAL A 238 -9.55 -14.07 -14.31
N GLY A 239 -8.93 -13.91 -13.15
CA GLY A 239 -7.91 -14.83 -12.62
C GLY A 239 -6.54 -14.68 -13.27
N ARG A 240 -6.35 -13.77 -14.22
CA ARG A 240 -5.03 -13.51 -14.81
C ARG A 240 -4.23 -12.56 -13.94
N LEU A 241 -3.19 -13.09 -13.28
CA LEU A 241 -2.25 -12.33 -12.46
C LEU A 241 -1.07 -11.88 -13.32
N HIS A 242 -0.85 -10.58 -13.40
CA HIS A 242 0.33 -9.94 -13.99
C HIS A 242 1.31 -9.53 -12.90
N ILE A 243 2.58 -9.89 -13.07
CA ILE A 243 3.67 -9.52 -12.15
C ILE A 243 4.69 -8.72 -12.94
N TYR A 244 4.80 -7.44 -12.61
CA TYR A 244 5.75 -6.50 -13.19
C TYR A 244 6.98 -6.35 -12.29
N ASP A 245 8.16 -6.47 -12.89
CA ASP A 245 9.45 -6.18 -12.26
C ASP A 245 10.11 -4.99 -12.99
N ALA A 246 10.29 -3.88 -12.27
CA ALA A 246 10.79 -2.63 -12.83
C ALA A 246 12.29 -2.66 -13.14
N LEU A 247 13.08 -3.49 -12.48
CA LEU A 247 14.53 -3.56 -12.68
C LEU A 247 14.87 -4.30 -13.97
N SER A 248 14.13 -5.37 -14.25
CA SER A 248 14.26 -6.17 -15.47
C SER A 248 13.36 -5.71 -16.61
N ALA A 249 12.39 -4.82 -16.33
CA ALA A 249 11.32 -4.43 -17.24
C ALA A 249 10.51 -5.62 -17.79
N ASN A 250 10.36 -6.68 -16.98
CA ASN A 250 9.65 -7.90 -17.36
C ASN A 250 8.23 -7.92 -16.79
N ILE A 251 7.29 -8.50 -17.54
CA ILE A 251 5.93 -8.80 -17.07
C ILE A 251 5.69 -10.30 -17.24
N GLN A 252 5.58 -11.01 -16.12
CA GLN A 252 5.16 -12.40 -16.10
C GLN A 252 3.65 -12.49 -15.90
N HIS A 253 3.02 -13.56 -16.39
CA HIS A 253 1.62 -13.81 -16.15
C HIS A 253 1.35 -15.24 -15.71
N PHE A 254 0.40 -15.39 -14.79
CA PHE A 254 -0.11 -16.66 -14.27
C PHE A 254 -1.63 -16.64 -14.35
N ASN A 255 -2.23 -17.81 -14.55
CA ASN A 255 -3.69 -17.95 -14.49
C ASN A 255 -4.05 -18.67 -13.19
N VAL A 256 -4.79 -17.99 -12.35
CA VAL A 256 -5.38 -18.51 -11.12
C VAL A 256 -6.73 -19.11 -11.46
N THR A 257 -6.98 -20.29 -10.92
CA THR A 257 -8.28 -20.98 -11.01
C THR A 257 -8.94 -21.00 -9.65
N ALA A 258 -10.27 -21.07 -9.63
CA ALA A 258 -11.04 -21.23 -8.41
C ALA A 258 -10.56 -22.45 -7.62
N ASP A 259 -10.30 -22.29 -6.31
CA ASP A 259 -10.07 -23.43 -5.41
C ASP A 259 -11.40 -24.17 -5.16
N PRO A 260 -11.55 -25.44 -5.59
CA PRO A 260 -12.79 -26.18 -5.44
C PRO A 260 -13.19 -26.44 -3.98
N GLN A 261 -12.26 -26.31 -3.01
CA GLN A 261 -12.52 -26.55 -1.59
C GLN A 261 -12.85 -25.26 -0.83
N ARG A 262 -12.54 -24.09 -1.39
CA ARG A 262 -12.79 -22.80 -0.74
C ARG A 262 -14.28 -22.43 -0.82
N LYS A 263 -14.83 -22.02 0.32
CA LYS A 263 -16.17 -21.43 0.39
C LYS A 263 -16.10 -19.95 -0.03
N PRO A 264 -17.00 -19.47 -0.91
CA PRO A 264 -17.14 -18.05 -1.20
C PRO A 264 -17.41 -17.24 0.06
N VAL A 265 -16.90 -16.00 0.09
CA VAL A 265 -17.29 -15.00 1.08
C VAL A 265 -18.72 -14.55 0.78
N THR A 266 -19.57 -14.57 1.80
CA THR A 266 -20.98 -14.13 1.69
C THR A 266 -21.33 -13.01 2.67
N GLU A 267 -20.43 -12.72 3.62
CA GLU A 267 -20.60 -11.68 4.64
C GLU A 267 -19.36 -10.79 4.63
N ILE A 268 -19.58 -9.47 4.67
CA ILE A 268 -18.51 -8.49 4.74
C ILE A 268 -18.21 -8.24 6.21
N VAL A 269 -17.07 -8.75 6.68
CA VAL A 269 -16.61 -8.60 8.05
C VAL A 269 -15.22 -7.98 8.03
N ALA A 270 -14.95 -7.10 9.00
CA ALA A 270 -13.58 -6.73 9.28
C ALA A 270 -12.89 -7.97 9.89
N GLU A 271 -11.83 -8.48 9.25
CA GLU A 271 -10.98 -9.45 9.91
C GLU A 271 -10.32 -8.76 11.11
N GLU A 272 -10.75 -9.10 12.32
CA GLU A 272 -9.95 -8.86 13.51
C GLU A 272 -8.65 -9.63 13.29
N THR A 273 -7.53 -8.93 13.26
CA THR A 273 -6.20 -9.55 13.30
C THR A 273 -6.12 -10.35 14.58
N SER A 274 -6.50 -11.62 14.51
CA SER A 274 -6.15 -12.64 15.47
C SER A 274 -4.64 -12.71 15.46
N SER A 275 -3.99 -11.88 16.28
CA SER A 275 -2.75 -12.30 16.89
C SER A 275 -3.08 -13.65 17.50
N CYS A 276 -2.59 -14.73 16.90
CA CYS A 276 -2.61 -16.02 17.54
C CYS A 276 -1.82 -15.84 18.84
N GLU A 277 -2.52 -15.53 19.93
CA GLU A 277 -2.09 -15.93 21.26
C GLU A 277 -2.03 -17.44 21.19
N ALA A 278 -0.87 -17.94 20.79
CA ALA A 278 -0.55 -19.33 21.02
C ALA A 278 -0.74 -19.54 22.52
N ASP A 279 -1.66 -20.43 22.86
CA ASP A 279 -1.73 -21.12 24.14
C ASP A 279 -0.36 -21.76 24.41
N ALA A 280 0.57 -20.93 24.90
CA ALA A 280 1.83 -21.37 25.45
C ALA A 280 1.48 -21.90 26.84
N ALA A 281 1.37 -23.22 26.88
CA ALA A 281 1.28 -24.01 28.09
C ALA A 281 2.10 -23.40 29.24
N GLN A 282 1.43 -23.30 30.39
CA GLN A 282 1.97 -22.98 31.69
C GLN A 282 3.31 -23.69 31.94
N ASP A 283 4.42 -22.97 31.86
CA ASP A 283 5.54 -23.14 32.79
C ASP A 283 6.56 -21.99 32.68
N SER A 284 6.45 -20.99 33.55
CA SER A 284 7.54 -20.50 34.41
C SER A 284 7.23 -19.11 35.00
N ARG A 285 7.56 -19.01 36.30
CA ARG A 285 7.32 -17.96 37.31
C ARG A 285 7.44 -16.49 36.85
N PRO A 286 6.71 -15.55 37.51
CA PRO A 286 6.75 -14.14 37.16
C PRO A 286 8.03 -13.47 37.71
N ALA A 287 8.72 -12.71 36.85
CA ALA A 287 9.66 -11.68 37.28
C ALA A 287 8.96 -10.32 37.19
N ALA A 288 9.19 -9.50 38.20
CA ALA A 288 8.41 -8.34 38.60
C ALA A 288 8.30 -7.20 37.56
N ALA A 289 7.19 -6.46 37.70
CA ALA A 289 6.88 -5.20 37.05
C ALA A 289 8.03 -4.17 37.16
N GLY A 290 8.34 -3.52 36.04
CA GLY A 290 9.17 -2.33 35.93
C GLY A 290 8.54 -1.36 34.93
N GLU A 291 8.71 -0.07 35.15
CA GLU A 291 8.23 1.05 34.31
C GLU A 291 8.50 0.83 32.81
N ASP A 292 7.64 1.41 31.96
CA ASP A 292 7.68 1.33 30.50
C ASP A 292 9.12 1.43 29.94
N THR A 293 9.64 0.30 29.46
CA THR A 293 11.01 0.13 28.97
C THR A 293 11.36 1.16 27.90
N ALA A 294 10.41 1.54 27.03
CA ALA A 294 10.64 2.53 25.99
C ALA A 294 10.83 3.93 26.58
N ALA A 295 9.99 4.33 27.56
CA ALA A 295 10.09 5.60 28.24
C ALA A 295 11.43 5.75 28.98
N CYS A 296 11.92 4.68 29.59
CA CYS A 296 13.24 4.66 30.25
C CYS A 296 14.38 4.91 29.25
N LEU A 297 14.36 4.23 28.10
CA LEU A 297 15.38 4.38 27.05
C LEU A 297 15.37 5.79 26.43
N LEU A 298 14.19 6.34 26.17
CA LEU A 298 14.04 7.71 25.65
C LEU A 298 14.55 8.75 26.65
N ARG A 299 14.31 8.54 27.95
CA ARG A 299 14.85 9.39 29.00
C ARG A 299 16.37 9.28 29.10
N ALA A 300 16.94 8.08 28.97
CA ALA A 300 18.39 7.90 28.94
C ALA A 300 19.04 8.61 27.74
N LEU A 301 18.39 8.63 26.57
CA LEU A 301 18.83 9.42 25.43
C LEU A 301 18.73 10.93 25.69
N ALA A 302 17.65 11.39 26.32
CA ALA A 302 17.44 12.81 26.64
C ALA A 302 18.44 13.33 27.69
N ASP A 303 18.73 12.52 28.70
CA ASP A 303 19.65 12.82 29.80
C ASP A 303 21.13 12.59 29.41
N GLY A 304 21.39 12.09 28.19
CA GLY A 304 22.74 11.79 27.70
C GLY A 304 23.42 10.58 28.29
N ALA A 305 22.67 9.77 29.05
CA ALA A 305 23.16 8.53 29.64
C ALA A 305 23.29 7.40 28.61
N ALA A 306 22.69 7.56 27.43
CA ALA A 306 22.82 6.60 26.33
C ALA A 306 23.06 7.30 24.98
N ILE A 307 23.70 6.58 24.06
CA ILE A 307 23.96 7.04 22.69
C ILE A 307 22.93 6.45 21.74
N ALA A 308 22.38 7.26 20.84
CA ALA A 308 21.45 6.77 19.82
C ALA A 308 22.20 6.25 18.58
N ILE A 309 21.81 5.07 18.08
CA ILE A 309 22.09 4.63 16.71
C ILE A 309 20.77 4.51 15.96
N ASP A 310 20.59 5.39 14.99
CA ASP A 310 19.53 5.30 14.00
C ASP A 310 19.96 4.31 12.91
N VAL A 311 19.21 3.21 12.73
CA VAL A 311 19.47 2.23 11.67
C VAL A 311 18.50 2.33 10.49
N ARG A 312 17.70 3.40 10.42
CA ARG A 312 16.79 3.63 9.29
C ARG A 312 17.53 4.06 8.04
N GLU A 313 16.89 3.96 6.88
CA GLU A 313 17.42 4.55 5.65
C GLU A 313 17.38 6.09 5.71
N PRO A 314 18.28 6.81 5.02
CA PRO A 314 18.33 8.28 5.06
C PRO A 314 17.00 8.98 4.73
N GLY A 315 16.17 8.38 3.88
CA GLY A 315 14.85 8.92 3.53
C GLY A 315 13.82 8.82 4.65
N GLU A 316 13.88 7.80 5.51
CA GLU A 316 12.93 7.63 6.62
C GLU A 316 13.13 8.71 7.69
N LYS A 317 14.40 9.07 7.97
CA LYS A 317 14.77 10.14 8.90
C LYS A 317 14.20 11.50 8.51
N ALA A 318 14.08 11.76 7.20
CA ALA A 318 13.54 13.02 6.68
C ALA A 318 12.01 13.16 6.86
N ILE A 319 11.29 12.08 7.18
CA ILE A 319 9.82 12.06 7.33
C ILE A 319 9.43 12.28 8.79
N LYS A 320 10.00 11.48 9.69
CA LYS A 320 9.70 11.48 11.13
C LYS A 320 10.96 11.08 11.87
N ASP A 321 11.34 11.78 12.92
CA ASP A 321 12.55 11.48 13.70
C ASP A 321 12.28 11.55 15.20
N LEU A 322 13.11 10.88 16.00
CA LEU A 322 13.07 11.11 17.43
C LEU A 322 13.39 12.59 17.73
N PRO A 323 12.83 13.16 18.80
CA PRO A 323 13.14 14.53 19.20
C PRO A 323 14.65 14.79 19.20
N THR A 324 15.08 15.89 18.59
CA THR A 324 16.50 16.22 18.56
C THR A 324 16.99 16.52 19.97
N PHE A 325 17.78 15.62 20.55
CA PHE A 325 18.48 15.85 21.81
C PHE A 325 19.72 16.68 21.51
N SER A 326 19.60 18.00 21.57
CA SER A 326 20.57 18.99 21.06
C SER A 326 22.00 18.86 21.61
N GLU A 327 22.21 18.07 22.66
CA GLU A 327 23.49 17.93 23.37
C GLU A 327 24.23 16.62 23.06
N TYR A 328 23.60 15.61 22.44
CA TYR A 328 24.21 14.27 22.27
C TYR A 328 24.18 13.79 20.81
N PRO A 329 25.34 13.54 20.18
CA PRO A 329 25.38 13.10 18.79
C PRO A 329 24.85 11.66 18.67
N GLY A 330 23.71 11.51 18.01
CA GLY A 330 23.26 10.23 17.50
C GLY A 330 24.02 9.85 16.24
N TYR A 331 24.35 8.57 16.08
CA TYR A 331 24.92 8.03 14.85
C TYR A 331 23.82 7.54 13.92
N HIS A 332 24.06 7.64 12.63
CA HIS A 332 23.16 7.11 11.62
C HIS A 332 23.91 6.08 10.78
N LEU A 333 23.49 4.82 10.89
CA LEU A 333 24.08 3.69 10.19
C LEU A 333 22.95 2.87 9.54
N PRO A 334 22.57 3.17 8.29
CA PRO A 334 21.42 2.56 7.63
C PRO A 334 21.47 1.03 7.59
N THR A 335 20.29 0.40 7.60
CA THR A 335 20.15 -1.05 7.53
C THR A 335 20.79 -1.65 6.30
N SER A 336 20.61 -1.00 5.14
CA SER A 336 21.29 -1.36 3.89
C SER A 336 22.81 -1.42 4.04
N VAL A 337 23.40 -0.46 4.76
CA VAL A 337 24.85 -0.34 4.95
C VAL A 337 25.40 -1.43 5.86
N TRP A 338 24.89 -1.57 7.09
CA TRP A 338 25.44 -2.57 8.02
C TRP A 338 25.08 -4.02 7.65
N SER A 339 24.02 -4.22 6.87
CA SER A 339 23.68 -5.56 6.37
C SER A 339 24.70 -6.05 5.34
N GLU A 340 25.15 -5.17 4.44
CA GLU A 340 26.15 -5.47 3.40
C GLU A 340 27.59 -5.38 3.93
N GLN A 341 27.86 -4.44 4.83
CA GLN A 341 29.20 -4.14 5.38
C GLN A 341 29.15 -4.19 6.92
N PRO A 342 29.02 -5.37 7.54
CA PRO A 342 28.92 -5.51 9.00
C PRO A 342 30.13 -4.94 9.75
N GLU A 343 31.30 -4.91 9.14
CA GLU A 343 32.52 -4.32 9.69
C GLU A 343 32.37 -2.84 10.04
N LEU A 344 31.48 -2.10 9.36
CA LEU A 344 31.21 -0.70 9.68
C LEU A 344 30.43 -0.55 11.00
N ALA A 345 29.53 -1.49 11.31
CA ALA A 345 28.84 -1.52 12.59
C ALA A 345 29.82 -1.87 13.72
N GLU A 346 30.71 -2.83 13.48
CA GLU A 346 31.77 -3.19 14.44
C GLU A 346 32.71 -2.00 14.72
N GLN A 347 33.22 -1.35 13.68
CA GLN A 347 34.07 -0.15 13.81
C GLN A 347 33.36 0.99 14.54
N LEU A 348 32.06 1.19 14.28
CA LEU A 348 31.28 2.19 14.98
C LEU A 348 31.20 1.90 16.49
N LEU A 349 30.90 0.65 16.87
CA LEU A 349 30.82 0.23 18.28
C LEU A 349 32.18 0.33 18.99
N GLU A 350 33.27 -0.03 18.31
CA GLU A 350 34.64 0.12 18.82
C GLU A 350 34.99 1.60 19.07
N SER A 351 34.56 2.50 18.17
CA SER A 351 34.80 3.94 18.32
C SER A 351 34.06 4.54 19.52
N MET A 352 32.87 4.02 19.86
CA MET A 352 32.06 4.49 20.99
C MET A 352 32.72 4.17 22.33
N SER A 353 33.30 2.97 22.44
CA SER A 353 34.10 2.56 23.60
C SER A 353 35.34 3.45 23.78
N SER A 354 36.02 3.76 22.67
CA SER A 354 37.25 4.58 22.69
C SER A 354 37.00 6.05 23.03
N ALA A 355 35.83 6.59 22.69
CA ALA A 355 35.47 7.99 22.90
C ALA A 355 35.04 8.32 24.34
N HIS A 356 34.61 7.33 25.14
CA HIS A 356 34.06 7.54 26.49
C HIS A 356 35.08 7.43 27.63
N GLY A 357 36.36 7.17 27.33
CA GLY A 357 37.44 7.18 28.31
C GLY A 357 37.40 5.99 29.27
N ALA A 358 38.59 5.57 29.74
CA ALA A 358 38.82 4.35 30.51
C ALA A 358 38.31 4.40 31.97
N ALA A 359 37.03 4.69 32.18
CA ALA A 359 36.31 4.34 33.41
C ALA A 359 35.58 3.00 33.17
N GLU A 360 35.39 2.19 34.21
CA GLU A 360 34.73 0.86 34.16
C GLU A 360 33.24 0.88 33.74
N ASP A 361 32.75 1.99 33.19
CA ASP A 361 31.36 2.19 32.85
C ASP A 361 31.04 1.63 31.46
N THR A 362 30.05 0.74 31.43
CA THR A 362 29.50 0.18 30.19
C THR A 362 28.78 1.31 29.44
N VAL A 363 29.06 1.48 28.15
CA VAL A 363 28.36 2.48 27.32
C VAL A 363 27.02 1.92 26.89
N ASP A 364 25.92 2.53 27.34
CA ASP A 364 24.58 2.18 26.90
C ASP A 364 24.28 2.82 25.53
N VAL A 365 23.84 2.00 24.59
CA VAL A 365 23.51 2.40 23.22
C VAL A 365 22.10 1.98 22.90
N VAL A 366 21.25 2.94 22.55
CA VAL A 366 19.88 2.70 22.10
C VAL A 366 19.85 2.67 20.58
N VAL A 367 19.58 1.51 20.03
CA VAL A 367 19.40 1.30 18.59
C VAL A 367 17.92 1.40 18.28
N TYR A 368 17.56 2.18 17.28
CA TYR A 368 16.17 2.32 16.87
C TYR A 368 16.01 2.33 15.35
N CYS A 369 14.86 1.85 14.91
CA CYS A 369 14.42 1.97 13.52
C CYS A 369 13.00 2.56 13.46
N ALA A 370 12.29 2.41 12.34
CA ALA A 370 10.90 2.84 12.25
C ALA A 370 9.99 2.14 13.27
N SER A 371 10.05 0.80 13.36
CA SER A 371 9.11 -0.02 14.16
C SER A 371 9.74 -0.80 15.33
N GLY A 372 11.06 -0.75 15.50
CA GLY A 372 11.80 -1.53 16.51
C GLY A 372 12.28 -2.92 16.05
N LYS A 373 11.86 -3.42 14.89
CA LYS A 373 12.26 -4.77 14.41
C LYS A 373 13.69 -4.85 13.87
N ARG A 374 14.06 -3.92 12.98
CA ARG A 374 15.43 -3.86 12.41
C ARG A 374 16.48 -3.57 13.48
N SER A 375 16.15 -2.73 14.46
CA SER A 375 17.01 -2.45 15.61
C SER A 375 17.14 -3.66 16.53
N ALA A 376 16.07 -4.45 16.73
CA ALA A 376 16.18 -5.74 17.44
C ALA A 376 17.14 -6.70 16.72
N ASN A 377 17.06 -6.81 15.40
CA ASN A 377 17.98 -7.64 14.61
C ASN A 377 19.43 -7.15 14.70
N PHE A 378 19.65 -5.82 14.64
CA PHE A 378 20.97 -5.23 14.85
C PHE A 378 21.52 -5.59 16.24
N VAL A 379 20.71 -5.43 17.29
CA VAL A 379 21.09 -5.80 18.66
C VAL A 379 21.45 -7.28 18.76
N GLU A 380 20.61 -8.17 18.23
CA GLU A 380 20.88 -9.62 18.24
C GLU A 380 22.19 -9.97 17.52
N ARG A 381 22.42 -9.38 16.34
CA ARG A 381 23.59 -9.65 15.51
C ARG A 381 24.89 -9.17 16.16
N PHE A 382 24.89 -7.98 16.76
CA PHE A 382 26.11 -7.33 17.24
C PHE A 382 26.29 -7.37 18.77
N ALA A 383 25.33 -7.89 19.55
CA ALA A 383 25.40 -7.90 21.02
C ALA A 383 26.69 -8.54 21.58
N LYS A 384 27.15 -9.65 20.98
CA LYS A 384 28.40 -10.31 21.43
C LYS A 384 29.64 -9.46 21.17
N HIS A 385 29.72 -8.84 20.00
CA HIS A 385 30.82 -7.95 19.65
C HIS A 385 30.79 -6.70 20.53
N ALA A 386 29.63 -6.05 20.65
CA ALA A 386 29.41 -4.88 21.49
C ALA A 386 29.81 -5.13 22.95
N ALA A 387 29.39 -6.26 23.53
CA ALA A 387 29.76 -6.63 24.89
C ALA A 387 31.28 -6.80 25.07
N GLY A 388 31.97 -7.32 24.05
CA GLY A 388 33.43 -7.42 24.02
C GLY A 388 34.14 -6.06 24.03
N GLN A 389 33.45 -4.99 23.61
CA GLN A 389 33.94 -3.62 23.60
C GLN A 389 33.42 -2.77 24.79
N GLY A 390 32.70 -3.38 25.74
CA GLY A 390 32.09 -2.64 26.86
C GLY A 390 30.86 -1.81 26.46
N VAL A 391 30.19 -2.18 25.36
CA VAL A 391 28.97 -1.52 24.87
C VAL A 391 27.75 -2.40 25.13
N ARG A 392 26.68 -1.84 25.69
CA ARG A 392 25.39 -2.52 25.87
C ARG A 392 24.37 -1.98 24.88
N LEU A 393 23.89 -2.84 24.00
CA LEU A 393 22.88 -2.51 23.01
C LEU A 393 21.47 -2.71 23.56
N HIS A 394 20.62 -1.71 23.39
CA HIS A 394 19.19 -1.74 23.68
C HIS A 394 18.41 -1.51 22.40
N ASN A 395 17.37 -2.30 22.19
CA ASN A 395 16.38 -2.01 21.15
C ASN A 395 15.33 -1.04 21.69
N LEU A 396 15.00 0.03 20.96
CA LEU A 396 13.85 0.87 21.28
C LEU A 396 12.55 0.21 20.75
N PRO A 397 11.66 -0.30 21.62
CA PRO A 397 10.37 -0.86 21.20
C PRO A 397 9.50 0.23 20.55
N GLY A 398 8.76 -0.12 19.48
CA GLY A 398 7.89 0.82 18.76
C GLY A 398 8.63 1.79 17.80
N GLY A 399 9.92 2.03 18.04
CA GLY A 399 10.78 2.85 17.18
C GLY A 399 10.28 4.28 16.99
N ALA A 400 10.70 4.92 15.89
CA ALA A 400 10.30 6.29 15.58
C ALA A 400 8.83 6.42 15.13
N ASN A 401 8.17 5.34 14.71
CA ASN A 401 6.76 5.37 14.34
C ASN A 401 5.89 5.70 15.56
N GLU A 402 6.21 5.15 16.72
CA GLU A 402 5.48 5.41 17.96
C GLU A 402 5.98 6.68 18.66
N HIS A 403 7.31 6.86 18.73
CA HIS A 403 7.93 7.88 19.61
C HIS A 403 8.48 9.11 18.88
N GLY A 404 8.49 9.09 17.55
CA GLY A 404 9.02 10.19 16.74
C GLY A 404 8.06 11.38 16.64
N VAL A 405 8.63 12.53 16.33
CA VAL A 405 7.94 13.75 15.92
C VAL A 405 8.19 13.97 14.42
N GLY A 406 7.17 14.43 13.69
CA GLY A 406 7.36 14.87 12.30
C GLY A 406 8.34 16.04 12.27
N ILE A 407 9.25 16.05 11.30
CA ILE A 407 10.19 17.17 11.09
C ILE A 407 9.51 18.29 10.32
#